data_AF-A0A1H4V4M0-F1
#
_entry.id   AF-A0A1H4V4M0-F1
#
_cell.length_a   1.000
_cell.length_b   1.000
_cell.length_c   1.000
_cell.angle_alpha   90.00
_cell.angle_beta   90.00
_cell.angle_gamma   90.00
#
_symmetry.space_group_name_H-M   'P 1'
#
loop_
_entity.id
_entity.type
_entity.pdbx_description
1 polymer ?
#
loop_
_entity_poly.entity_id
_entity_poly.type
_entity_poly.pdbx_seq_one_letter_code
_entity_poly.pdbx_strand_id
1 'polypeptide(L)' 'MSDSLARDVFQKQFAALNAQIAEKGALIEDVDDPTWRGVDPEIMGADFMRIYEGMTSAGYARGWL' A
#
# COMPACT_ATOMS: atom_id res chain seq x y z
N MET A 1 -3.12 2.12 -25.70
CA MET A 1 -3.89 0.98 -25.12
C MET A 1 -3.13 0.24 -24.03
N SER A 2 -1.79 0.23 -24.05
CA SER A 2 -0.92 -0.39 -23.02
C SER A 2 -1.02 0.24 -21.62
N ASP A 3 -1.14 1.57 -21.51
CA ASP A 3 -1.16 2.26 -20.22
C ASP A 3 -2.41 1.96 -19.37
N SER A 4 -3.54 1.68 -20.02
CA SER A 4 -4.80 1.35 -19.31
C SER A 4 -4.73 -0.01 -18.63
N LEU A 5 -4.15 -1.01 -19.31
CA LEU A 5 -3.99 -2.36 -18.77
C LEU A 5 -2.99 -2.40 -17.60
N ALA A 6 -1.88 -1.66 -17.72
CA ALA A 6 -0.91 -1.54 -16.64
C ALA A 6 -1.51 -0.89 -15.40
N ARG A 7 -2.35 0.13 -15.58
CA ARG A 7 -3.07 0.82 -14.49
C ARG A 7 -4.08 -0.10 -13.80
N ASP A 8 -4.85 -0.88 -14.56
CA ASP A 8 -5.85 -1.79 -14.00
C ASP A 8 -5.19 -2.93 -13.19
N VAL A 9 -4.08 -3.47 -13.70
CA VAL A 9 -3.31 -4.50 -12.98
C VAL A 9 -2.72 -3.93 -11.69
N PHE A 10 -2.15 -2.72 -11.76
CA PHE A 10 -1.63 -2.02 -10.58
C PHE A 10 -2.72 -1.82 -9.52
N GLN A 11 -3.89 -1.32 -9.91
CA GLN A 11 -5.00 -1.08 -8.97
C GLN A 11 -5.46 -2.36 -8.27
N LYS A 12 -5.55 -3.48 -9.01
CA LYS A 12 -5.94 -4.77 -8.42
C LYS A 12 -4.89 -5.30 -7.45
N GLN A 13 -3.61 -5.23 -7.81
CA GLN A 13 -2.52 -5.66 -6.94
C GLN A 13 -2.43 -4.80 -5.69
N PHE A 14 -2.56 -3.48 -5.84
CA PHE A 14 -2.54 -2.54 -4.72
C PHE A 14 -3.73 -2.74 -3.78
N ALA A 15 -4.94 -2.96 -4.32
CA ALA A 15 -6.12 -3.28 -3.51
C ALA A 15 -5.94 -4.59 -2.72
N ALA A 16 -5.33 -5.61 -3.32
CA ALA A 16 -5.03 -6.88 -2.64
C ALA A 16 -4.01 -6.71 -1.50
N LEU A 17 -3.00 -5.85 -1.67
CA LEU A 17 -2.04 -5.53 -0.61
C LEU A 17 -2.72 -4.81 0.56
N ASN A 18 -3.56 -3.81 0.28
CA ASN A 18 -4.30 -3.08 1.31
C ASN A 18 -5.29 -3.98 2.07
N ALA A 19 -5.93 -4.93 1.38
CA ALA A 19 -6.75 -5.94 2.04
C ALA A 19 -5.93 -6.78 3.03
N GLN A 20 -4.73 -7.22 2.65
CA GLN A 20 -3.85 -7.98 3.56
C GLN A 20 -3.38 -7.16 4.76
N ILE A 21 -3.09 -5.87 4.57
CA ILE A 21 -2.73 -4.95 5.65
C ILE A 21 -3.89 -4.84 6.65
N ALA A 22 -5.11 -4.66 6.15
CA ALA A 22 -6.31 -4.57 6.98
C ALA A 22 -6.61 -5.88 7.70
N GLU A 23 -6.53 -7.03 7.01
CA GLU A 23 -6.76 -8.36 7.60
C GLU A 23 -5.77 -8.67 8.73
N LYS A 24 -4.52 -8.24 8.60
CA LYS A 24 -3.49 -8.44 9.61
C LYS A 24 -3.50 -7.39 10.72
N GLY A 25 -4.33 -6.35 10.60
CA GLY A 25 -4.33 -5.23 11.54
C GLY A 25 -3.01 -4.44 11.54
N ALA A 26 -2.31 -4.41 10.40
CA ALA A 26 -1.03 -3.73 10.26
C ALA A 26 -1.18 -2.26 9.83
N LEU A 27 -2.38 -1.71 9.84
CA LEU A 27 -2.61 -0.30 9.52
C LEU A 27 -2.21 0.55 10.73
N ILE A 28 -1.30 1.49 10.51
CA ILE A 28 -0.94 2.52 11.49
C ILE A 28 -1.66 3.79 11.07
N GLU A 29 -2.49 4.33 11.95
CA GLU A 29 -3.12 5.64 11.78
C GLU A 29 -2.49 6.58 12.81
N ASP A 30 -2.01 7.73 12.37
CA ASP A 30 -1.55 8.75 13.31
C ASP A 30 -2.78 9.39 13.96
N VAL A 31 -2.79 9.42 15.29
CA VAL A 31 -3.92 9.93 16.09
C VAL A 31 -3.98 11.46 16.00
N ASP A 32 -2.83 12.11 15.79
CA ASP A 32 -2.68 13.55 15.70
C ASP A 32 -2.76 14.05 14.25
N ASP A 33 -2.45 13.19 13.28
CA ASP A 33 -2.59 13.47 11.84
C ASP A 33 -3.45 12.41 11.11
N PRO A 34 -4.77 12.64 10.96
CA PRO A 34 -5.64 11.72 10.24
C PRO A 34 -5.36 11.63 8.73
N THR A 35 -4.46 12.47 8.21
CA THR A 35 -3.98 12.42 6.82
C THR A 35 -2.76 11.55 6.63
N TRP A 36 -2.12 11.10 7.73
CA TRP A 36 -1.01 10.17 7.66
C TRP A 36 -1.49 8.76 7.98
N ARG A 37 -1.27 7.85 7.04
CA ARG A 37 -1.44 6.41 7.24
C ARG A 37 -0.14 5.70 6.94
N GLY A 38 0.13 4.65 7.70
CA GLY A 38 1.32 3.83 7.58
C GLY A 38 0.98 2.34 7.62
N VAL A 39 1.99 1.52 7.34
CA VAL A 39 1.91 0.06 7.46
C VAL A 39 2.97 -0.40 8.45
N ASP A 40 2.56 -1.22 9.41
CA ASP A 40 3.44 -1.77 10.43
C ASP A 40 4.38 -2.85 9.83
N PRO A 41 5.69 -2.57 9.75
CA PRO A 41 6.66 -3.52 9.21
C PRO A 41 6.89 -4.74 10.12
N GLU A 42 6.60 -4.64 11.42
CA GLU A 42 6.76 -5.76 12.36
C GLU A 42 5.65 -6.81 12.16
N ILE A 43 4.45 -6.38 11.78
CA ILE A 43 3.31 -7.28 11.51
C ILE A 43 3.38 -7.87 10.09
N MET A 44 3.75 -7.06 9.09
CA MET A 44 3.78 -7.50 7.69
C MET A 44 5.08 -8.20 7.29
N GLY A 45 6.20 -7.84 7.92
CA GLY A 45 7.54 -8.32 7.61
C GLY A 45 8.24 -7.52 6.51
N ALA A 46 9.57 -7.58 6.53
CA ALA A 46 10.45 -6.79 5.66
C ALA A 46 10.25 -7.07 4.16
N ASP A 47 9.93 -8.31 3.78
CA ASP A 47 9.72 -8.68 2.37
C ASP A 47 8.44 -8.05 1.81
N PHE A 48 7.36 -8.00 2.60
CA PHE A 48 6.13 -7.33 2.23
C PHE A 48 6.38 -5.82 2.04
N MET A 49 7.04 -5.21 3.01
CA MET A 49 7.33 -3.77 2.98
C MET A 49 8.18 -3.39 1.78
N ARG A 50 9.16 -4.21 1.38
CA ARG A 50 9.95 -3.99 0.17
C ARG A 50 9.10 -3.94 -1.10
N ILE A 51 8.11 -4.83 -1.22
CA ILE A 51 7.19 -4.86 -2.36
C ILE A 51 6.25 -3.66 -2.31
N TYR A 52 5.69 -3.37 -1.13
CA TYR A 52 4.76 -2.28 -0.91
C TYR A 52 5.40 -0.92 -1.21
N GLU A 53 6.59 -0.65 -0.65
CA GLU A 53 7.39 0.55 -0.93
C GLU A 53 7.78 0.65 -2.41
N GLY A 54 8.14 -0.47 -3.04
CA GLY A 54 8.42 -0.50 -4.48
C GLY A 54 7.21 -0.07 -5.32
N MET A 55 6.00 -0.45 -4.93
CA MET A 55 4.76 -0.05 -5.59
C MET A 55 4.35 1.39 -5.28
N THR A 56 4.55 1.86 -4.05
CA THR A 56 4.13 3.21 -3.63
C THR A 56 5.12 4.29 -4.05
N SER A 57 6.42 4.01 -4.02
CA SER A 57 7.50 4.91 -4.45
C SER A 57 7.49 5.20 -5.96
N ALA A 58 6.95 4.28 -6.78
CA ALA A 58 6.78 4.46 -8.22
C ALA A 58 5.75 5.57 -8.61
N GLY A 59 5.18 6.29 -7.64
CA GLY A 59 4.32 7.46 -7.88
C GLY A 59 2.86 7.15 -8.19
N TYR A 60 2.49 5.88 -8.34
CA TYR A 60 1.11 5.46 -8.58
C TYR A 60 0.24 5.40 -7.30
N ALA A 61 0.84 5.43 -6.11
CA ALA A 61 0.13 5.40 -4.82
C ALA A 61 0.11 6.73 -4.07
N ARG A 62 0.34 7.86 -4.77
CA ARG A 62 0.49 9.22 -4.21
C ARG A 62 -0.81 9.85 -3.67
N GLY A 63 -1.68 9.04 -3.05
CA GLY A 63 -2.95 9.45 -2.47
C GLY A 63 -3.66 8.33 -1.71
N TRP A 64 -2.93 7.30 -1.28
CA TRP A 64 -3.46 6.21 -0.45
C TRP A 64 -2.72 6.06 0.89
N LEU A 65 -1.69 6.88 1.12
CA LEU A 65 -1.10 7.14 2.44
C LEU A 65 -1.45 8.56 2.82
#